data_AF-A0A535RTT7-F1
#
_entry.id   AF-A0A535RTT7-F1
#
_cell.length_a   1.000
_cell.length_b   1.000
_cell.length_c   1.000
_cell.angle_alpha   90.00
_cell.angle_beta   90.00
_cell.angle_gamma   90.00
#
_symmetry.space_group_name_H-M   'P 1'
#
loop_
_entity.id
_entity.type
_entity.pdbx_description
1 polymer ?
#
loop_
_entity_poly.entity_id
_entity_poly.type
_entity_poly.pdbx_seq_one_letter_code
_entity_poly.pdbx_strand_id
1 'polypeptide(L)'
;MLILVSHPGIGSGIETLLRLERRYEIRRQRAVDPSHEHDWRPDIVIGETPMVASFPQTPRIILVGEVRPERRSPDGGRTRWLRKDASSAELVAAIDELLGRPGDPTIGRFVLAAFSAAAFLALLALLARALLR
;
A
#
# COMPACT_ATOMS: atom_id res chain seq x y z
N MET A 1 -3.36 -11.03 -6.28
CA MET A 1 -2.61 -11.25 -5.03
C MET A 1 -1.41 -10.32 -4.89
N LEU A 2 -1.33 -9.59 -3.78
CA LEU A 2 -0.23 -8.69 -3.42
C LEU A 2 0.65 -9.33 -2.35
N ILE A 3 1.97 -9.28 -2.51
CA ILE A 3 2.90 -9.60 -1.41
C ILE A 3 3.34 -8.33 -0.74
N LEU A 4 3.29 -8.35 0.57
CA LEU A 4 3.95 -7.36 1.40
C LEU A 4 5.16 -7.98 2.09
N VAL A 5 6.35 -7.59 1.66
CA VAL A 5 7.63 -8.03 2.24
C VAL A 5 8.26 -6.83 2.95
N SER A 6 8.08 -6.75 4.27
CA SER A 6 8.47 -5.56 5.04
C SER A 6 8.69 -5.86 6.52
N HIS A 7 9.39 -4.94 7.20
CA HIS A 7 9.57 -4.97 8.65
C HIS A 7 8.21 -5.02 9.38
N PRO A 8 8.08 -5.76 10.51
CA PRO A 8 6.85 -5.92 11.30
C PRO A 8 5.98 -4.67 11.57
N GLY A 9 6.55 -3.47 11.75
CA GLY A 9 5.77 -2.25 11.99
C GLY A 9 5.10 -1.71 10.72
N ILE A 10 5.90 -1.50 9.67
CA ILE A 10 5.45 -0.91 8.39
C ILE A 10 4.46 -1.83 7.69
N GLY A 11 4.74 -3.14 7.70
CA GLY A 11 3.88 -4.11 7.03
C GLY A 11 2.47 -4.18 7.62
N SER A 12 2.32 -3.90 8.92
CA SER A 12 1.01 -3.92 9.58
C SER A 12 0.11 -2.79 9.08
N GLY A 13 0.67 -1.58 8.94
CA GLY A 13 -0.07 -0.41 8.47
C GLY A 13 -0.49 -0.57 7.02
N ILE A 14 0.42 -0.98 6.15
CA ILE A 14 0.14 -1.18 4.72
C ILE A 14 -0.90 -2.29 4.52
N GLU A 15 -0.77 -3.43 5.20
CA GLU A 15 -1.76 -4.51 5.11
C GLU A 15 -3.15 -4.05 5.56
N THR A 16 -3.23 -3.31 6.67
CA THR A 16 -4.51 -2.78 7.18
C THR A 16 -5.16 -1.87 6.14
N LEU A 17 -4.40 -0.92 5.58
CA LEU A 17 -4.88 0.00 4.56
C LEU A 17 -5.39 -0.75 3.32
N LEU A 18 -4.64 -1.72 2.81
CA LEU A 18 -5.03 -2.46 1.61
C LEU A 18 -6.21 -3.41 1.86
N ARG A 19 -6.37 -3.97 3.07
CA ARG A 19 -7.57 -4.76 3.42
C ARG A 19 -8.84 -3.91 3.47
N LEU A 20 -8.74 -2.64 3.86
CA LEU A 20 -9.88 -1.71 3.87
C LEU A 20 -10.42 -1.46 2.45
N GLU A 21 -9.56 -1.52 1.43
CA GLU A 21 -9.96 -1.41 0.03
C GLU A 21 -10.79 -2.61 -0.46
N ARG A 22 -10.83 -3.73 0.29
CA ARG A 22 -11.63 -4.95 0.03
C ARG A 22 -11.49 -5.58 -1.37
N ARG A 23 -10.47 -5.17 -2.13
CA ARG A 23 -10.27 -5.58 -3.54
C ARG A 23 -8.93 -6.26 -3.81
N TYR A 24 -8.16 -6.52 -2.75
CA TYR A 24 -6.86 -7.16 -2.83
C TYR A 24 -6.80 -8.40 -1.95
N GLU A 25 -6.31 -9.49 -2.50
CA GLU A 25 -5.81 -10.63 -1.73
C GLU A 25 -4.37 -10.32 -1.31
N ILE A 26 -4.10 -10.23 0.00
CA ILE A 26 -2.82 -9.78 0.55
C ILE A 26 -2.16 -10.95 1.29
N ARG A 27 -0.90 -11.23 0.95
CA ARG A 27 -0.04 -12.15 1.71
C ARG A 27 1.13 -11.38 2.28
N ARG A 28 1.28 -11.42 3.60
CA ARG A 28 2.38 -10.76 4.31
C ARG A 28 3.49 -11.74 4.62
N GLN A 29 4.72 -11.34 4.32
CA GLN A 29 5.92 -12.11 4.63
C GLN A 29 6.94 -11.24 5.36
N ARG A 30 7.62 -11.82 6.35
CA ARG A 30 8.70 -11.13 7.10
C ARG A 30 10.04 -11.20 6.37
N ALA A 31 10.23 -12.24 5.58
CA ALA A 31 11.39 -12.49 4.75
C ALA A 31 10.92 -13.25 3.51
N VAL A 32 11.70 -13.18 2.44
CA VAL A 32 11.46 -14.00 1.27
C VAL A 32 11.77 -15.45 1.63
N ASP A 33 10.80 -16.33 1.44
CA ASP A 33 11.02 -17.77 1.51
C ASP A 33 10.95 -18.36 0.08
N PRO A 34 12.10 -18.66 -0.54
CA PRO A 34 12.15 -19.18 -1.91
C PRO A 34 11.49 -20.55 -2.06
N SER A 35 11.27 -21.30 -0.96
CA SER A 35 10.59 -22.60 -1.02
C SER A 35 9.12 -22.49 -1.42
N HIS A 36 8.50 -21.33 -1.17
CA HIS A 36 7.09 -21.10 -1.48
C HIS A 36 6.88 -20.46 -2.86
N GLU A 37 7.95 -20.11 -3.58
CA GLU A 37 7.89 -19.34 -4.83
C GLU A 37 7.19 -20.12 -5.98
N HIS A 38 7.15 -21.46 -5.89
CA HIS A 38 6.49 -22.31 -6.87
C HIS A 38 4.97 -22.44 -6.67
N ASP A 39 4.47 -22.24 -5.46
CA ASP A 39 3.06 -22.51 -5.15
C ASP A 39 2.14 -21.34 -5.49
N TRP A 40 2.70 -20.17 -5.80
CA TRP A 40 1.90 -18.98 -6.06
C TRP A 40 2.68 -17.87 -6.78
N ARG A 41 2.01 -17.21 -7.73
CA ARG A 41 2.57 -16.08 -8.49
C ARG A 41 1.94 -14.76 -8.02
N PRO A 42 2.70 -13.85 -7.40
CA PRO A 42 2.19 -12.53 -7.05
C PRO A 42 1.94 -11.66 -8.29
N ASP A 43 0.91 -10.81 -8.21
CA ASP A 43 0.68 -9.78 -9.23
C ASP A 43 1.62 -8.59 -9.00
N ILE A 44 1.81 -8.20 -7.73
CA ILE A 44 2.70 -7.11 -7.30
C ILE A 44 3.41 -7.49 -5.99
N VAL A 45 4.65 -7.06 -5.84
CA VAL A 45 5.43 -7.14 -4.60
C VAL A 45 5.68 -5.74 -4.05
N ILE A 46 5.43 -5.54 -2.75
CA ILE A 46 5.63 -4.27 -2.05
C ILE A 46 6.67 -4.49 -0.95
N GLY A 47 7.74 -3.70 -0.93
CA GLY A 47 8.79 -3.87 0.07
C GLY A 47 10.01 -2.99 -0.12
N GLU A 48 11.05 -3.23 0.68
CA GLU A 48 12.34 -2.57 0.49
C GLU A 48 13.17 -3.28 -0.58
N THR A 49 14.12 -2.57 -1.21
CA THR A 49 14.95 -3.07 -2.32
C THR A 49 15.51 -4.49 -2.13
N PRO A 50 16.17 -4.84 -1.00
CA PRO A 50 16.73 -6.18 -0.86
C PRO A 50 15.66 -7.28 -0.80
N MET A 51 14.45 -6.95 -0.35
CA MET A 51 13.36 -7.91 -0.18
C MET A 51 12.62 -8.17 -1.48
N VAL A 52 12.43 -7.14 -2.31
CA VAL A 52 11.74 -7.29 -3.61
C VAL A 52 12.66 -7.79 -4.73
N ALA A 53 13.98 -7.82 -4.50
CA ALA A 53 14.96 -8.30 -5.47
C ALA A 53 14.76 -9.78 -5.83
N SER A 54 14.26 -10.59 -4.89
CA SER A 54 13.95 -12.00 -5.10
C SER A 54 12.81 -12.25 -6.08
N PHE A 55 12.04 -11.23 -6.46
CA PHE A 55 10.95 -11.34 -7.44
C PHE A 55 11.27 -10.56 -8.72
N PRO A 56 12.29 -10.97 -9.50
CA PRO A 56 12.81 -10.17 -10.61
C PRO A 56 11.82 -9.99 -11.77
N GLN A 57 10.84 -10.91 -11.90
CA GLN A 57 9.85 -10.88 -12.97
C GLN A 57 8.50 -10.32 -12.53
N THR A 58 8.34 -9.93 -11.26
CA THR A 58 7.06 -9.41 -10.76
C THR A 58 7.09 -7.88 -10.72
N PRO A 59 6.01 -7.20 -11.16
CA PRO A 59 5.81 -5.79 -10.88
C PRO A 59 6.03 -5.46 -9.39
N ARG A 60 6.70 -4.35 -9.09
CA ARG A 60 7.10 -4.07 -7.70
C ARG A 60 6.99 -2.61 -7.30
N ILE A 61 6.62 -2.40 -6.05
CA ILE A 61 6.62 -1.10 -5.37
C ILE A 61 7.74 -1.12 -4.32
N ILE A 62 8.76 -0.30 -4.55
CA ILE A 62 9.91 -0.16 -3.68
C ILE A 62 9.67 1.00 -2.71
N LEU A 63 9.63 0.70 -1.42
CA LEU A 63 9.50 1.69 -0.35
C LEU A 63 10.87 2.32 -0.06
N VAL A 64 10.99 3.63 -0.30
CA VAL A 64 12.23 4.39 -0.12
C VAL A 64 12.05 5.52 0.89
N GLY A 65 13.15 5.99 1.49
CA GLY A 65 13.11 7.19 2.33
C GLY A 65 12.90 8.46 1.52
N GLU A 66 13.62 8.59 0.41
CA GLU A 66 13.50 9.70 -0.54
C GLU A 66 13.47 9.16 -1.98
N VAL A 67 12.61 9.75 -2.81
CA VAL A 67 12.50 9.37 -4.23
C VAL A 67 13.51 10.18 -5.01
N ARG A 68 14.54 9.52 -5.51
CA ARG A 68 15.55 10.17 -6.35
C ARG A 68 15.11 10.18 -7.82
N PRO A 69 15.16 11.33 -8.53
CA PRO A 69 14.70 11.46 -9.91
C PRO A 69 15.36 10.48 -10.88
N GLU A 70 16.66 10.21 -10.70
CA GLU A 70 17.43 9.27 -11.53
C GLU A 70 17.00 7.80 -11.41
N ARG A 71 16.14 7.47 -10.44
CA ARG A 71 15.60 6.12 -10.27
C ARG A 71 14.26 5.91 -10.95
N ARG A 72 13.74 6.87 -11.75
CA ARG A 72 12.48 6.69 -12.48
C ARG A 72 12.60 5.58 -13.55
N SER A 73 12.09 4.41 -13.19
CA SER A 73 11.62 3.31 -14.04
C SER A 73 12.65 2.72 -15.02
N PRO A 74 13.74 2.07 -14.53
CA PRO A 74 14.71 1.42 -15.39
C PRO A 74 14.19 0.10 -16.02
N ASP A 75 13.00 -0.38 -15.62
CA ASP A 75 12.48 -1.71 -15.97
C ASP A 75 11.13 -1.63 -16.73
N GLY A 76 11.05 -0.76 -17.73
CA GLY A 76 9.89 -0.69 -18.62
C GLY A 76 8.54 -0.39 -17.94
N GLY A 77 8.55 0.34 -16.81
CA GLY A 77 7.33 0.68 -16.07
C GLY A 77 6.93 -0.29 -14.96
N ARG A 78 7.62 -1.43 -14.82
CA ARG A 78 7.27 -2.51 -13.86
C ARG A 78 7.65 -2.21 -12.42
N THR A 79 8.49 -1.19 -12.21
CA THR A 79 8.92 -0.77 -10.87
C THR A 79 8.42 0.62 -10.56
N ARG A 80 7.84 0.79 -9.36
CA ARG A 80 7.46 2.09 -8.78
C ARG A 80 8.24 2.32 -7.50
N TRP A 81 8.71 3.54 -7.29
CA TRP A 81 9.31 3.96 -6.02
C TRP A 81 8.30 4.81 -5.28
N LEU A 82 8.03 4.44 -4.05
CA LEU A 82 7.11 5.16 -3.19
C LEU A 82 7.84 5.55 -1.91
N ARG A 83 7.62 6.77 -1.42
CA ARG A 83 8.15 7.15 -0.12
C ARG A 83 7.48 6.31 0.97
N LYS A 84 8.20 6.02 2.05
CA LYS A 84 7.65 5.27 3.21
C LYS A 84 6.50 6.01 3.92
N ASP A 85 6.44 7.33 3.78
CA ASP A 85 5.39 8.21 4.30
C ASP A 85 4.33 8.59 3.25
N ALA A 86 4.33 7.94 2.09
CA ALA A 86 3.30 8.14 1.10
C ALA A 86 1.91 7.80 1.66
N SER A 87 0.92 8.58 1.22
CA SER A 87 -0.48 8.38 1.56
C SER A 87 -1.02 7.06 1.01
N SER A 88 -2.13 6.60 1.60
CA SER A 88 -2.87 5.44 1.09
C SER A 88 -3.31 5.63 -0.36
N ALA A 89 -3.72 6.84 -0.75
CA ALA A 89 -4.13 7.17 -2.10
C ALA A 89 -2.99 7.00 -3.11
N GLU A 90 -1.78 7.45 -2.77
CA GLU A 90 -0.59 7.27 -3.61
C GLU A 90 -0.19 5.80 -3.75
N LEU A 91 -0.29 5.02 -2.66
CA LEU A 91 -0.05 3.58 -2.70
C LEU A 91 -1.06 2.87 -3.62
N VAL A 92 -2.34 3.20 -3.49
CA VAL A 92 -3.41 2.62 -4.30
C VAL A 92 -3.26 2.99 -5.77
N ALA A 93 -2.94 4.25 -6.07
CA ALA A 93 -2.68 4.69 -7.43
C ALA A 93 -1.48 3.94 -8.05
N ALA A 94 -0.39 3.76 -7.30
CA ALA A 94 0.76 3.00 -7.76
C ALA A 94 0.43 1.52 -8.04
N ILE A 95 -0.46 0.91 -7.25
CA ILE A 95 -0.96 -0.44 -7.49
C ILE A 95 -1.80 -0.49 -8.76
N ASP A 96 -2.75 0.43 -8.92
CA ASP A 96 -3.65 0.46 -10.09
C ASP A 96 -2.88 0.68 -11.39
N GLU A 97 -1.90 1.59 -11.38
CA GLU A 97 -0.99 1.81 -12.52
C GLU A 97 -0.24 0.53 -12.92
N LEU A 98 0.29 -0.23 -11.95
CA LEU A 98 1.02 -1.47 -12.21
C LEU A 98 0.10 -2.61 -12.70
N LEU A 99 -1.17 -2.61 -12.30
CA LEU A 99 -2.17 -3.56 -12.78
C LEU A 99 -2.76 -3.18 -14.14
N GLY A 100 -2.37 -2.03 -14.71
CA GLY A 100 -2.97 -1.50 -15.94
C GLY A 100 -4.45 -1.14 -15.78
N ARG A 101 -4.90 -0.91 -14.54
CA ARG A 101 -6.26 -0.45 -14.25
C ARG A 101 -6.23 1.07 -14.24
N PRO A 102 -7.04 1.76 -15.07
CA PRO A 102 -7.17 3.20 -14.93
C PRO A 102 -7.68 3.46 -13.51
N GLY A 103 -6.83 4.04 -12.67
CA GLY A 103 -7.19 4.35 -11.29
C GLY A 103 -8.41 5.26 -11.32
N ASP A 104 -9.51 4.84 -10.70
CA ASP A 104 -10.66 5.70 -10.49
C ASP A 104 -10.34 6.58 -9.27
N PRO A 105 -9.95 7.86 -9.45
CA PRO A 105 -9.51 8.74 -8.35
C PRO A 105 -10.63 9.02 -7.35
N THR A 106 -11.85 8.57 -7.62
CA THR A 106 -13.03 8.83 -6.83
C THR A 106 -13.05 8.02 -5.53
N ILE A 107 -12.51 6.79 -5.50
CA ILE A 107 -12.57 5.89 -4.33
C ILE A 107 -11.72 6.41 -3.16
N GLY A 108 -10.49 6.86 -3.41
CA GLY A 108 -9.62 7.41 -2.37
C GLY A 108 -10.18 8.67 -1.70
N ARG A 109 -10.92 9.49 -2.46
CA ARG A 109 -11.64 10.66 -1.94
C ARG A 109 -12.80 10.27 -1.03
N PHE A 110 -13.56 9.23 -1.38
CA PHE A 110 -14.67 8.76 -0.54
C PHE A 110 -14.22 8.15 0.78
N VAL A 111 -13.12 7.39 0.77
CA VAL A 111 -12.57 6.81 2.01
C VAL A 111 -12.07 7.91 2.95
N LEU A 112 -11.34 8.91 2.44
CA LEU A 112 -10.89 10.06 3.24
C LEU A 112 -12.06 10.90 3.76
N ALA A 113 -13.08 11.14 2.93
CA ALA A 113 -14.28 11.88 3.32
C ALA A 113 -15.08 11.13 4.40
N ALA A 114 -15.24 9.82 4.27
CA ALA A 114 -15.94 8.99 5.25
C ALA A 114 -15.19 8.96 6.60
N PHE A 115 -13.86 8.84 6.57
CA PHE A 115 -13.05 8.86 7.79
C PHE A 115 -13.08 10.22 8.48
N SER A 116 -12.98 11.30 7.71
CA SER A 116 -13.08 12.67 8.22
C SER A 116 -14.46 12.94 8.84
N ALA A 117 -15.53 12.50 8.20
CA ALA A 117 -16.89 12.61 8.72
C ALA A 117 -17.09 11.80 10.01
N ALA A 118 -16.58 10.56 10.05
CA ALA A 118 -16.65 9.72 11.25
C ALA A 118 -15.88 10.33 12.44
N ALA A 119 -14.66 10.83 12.20
CA ALA A 119 -13.87 11.51 13.22
C ALA A 119 -14.55 12.79 13.72
N PHE A 120 -15.16 13.57 12.82
CA PHE A 120 -15.90 14.78 13.18
C PHE A 120 -17.15 14.47 14.03
N LEU A 121 -17.92 13.43 13.67
CA LEU A 121 -19.08 13.00 14.45
C LEU A 121 -18.67 12.47 15.84
N ALA A 122 -17.58 11.72 15.93
CA ALA A 122 -17.04 11.25 17.22
C ALA A 122 -16.62 12.42 18.12
N LEU A 123 -15.99 13.45 17.55
CA LEU A 123 -15.62 14.66 18.27
C LEU A 123 -16.86 15.42 18.80
N LEU A 124 -17.89 15.59 17.96
CA LEU A 124 -19.14 16.23 18.36
C LEU A 124 -19.83 15.47 19.50
N ALA A 125 -19.87 14.13 19.44
CA ALA A 125 -20.45 13.30 20.49
C ALA A 125 -19.70 13.44 21.82
N LEU A 126 -18.37 13.52 21.78
CA LEU A 126 -17.54 13.76 22.97
C LEU A 126 -17.80 15.15 23.56
N LEU A 127 -17.89 16.18 22.72
CA LEU A 127 -18.14 17.55 23.14
C LEU A 127 -19.53 17.69 23.79
N ALA A 128 -20.56 17.12 23.16
CA ALA A 128 -21.92 17.10 23.69
C ALA A 128 -21.96 16.41 25.06
N ARG A 129 -21.25 15.28 25.21
CA ARG A 129 -21.16 14.55 26.48
C ARG A 129 -20.43 15.33 27.58
N ALA A 130 -19.47 16.17 27.21
CA ALA A 130 -18.75 17.04 28.15
C ALA A 130 -19.58 18.26 28.58
N LEU A 131 -20.43 18.79 27.70
CA LEU A 131 -21.30 19.95 27.98
C LEU A 131 -22.59 19.58 28.73
N LEU A 132 -23.02 18.33 28.66
CA LEU A 132 -24.19 17.77 29.36
C LEU A 132 -23.86 17.18 30.75
N ARG A 133 -22.62 17.32 31.21
CA ARG A 133 -22.16 16.99 32.57
C ARG A 133 -21.99 18.25 33.39
#